data_AF-A0A1V6IJE6-F1
#
_entry.id   AF-A0A1V6IJE6-F1
#
_cell.length_a   1.000
_cell.length_b   1.000
_cell.length_c   1.000
_cell.angle_alpha   90.00
_cell.angle_beta   90.00
_cell.angle_gamma   90.00
#
_symmetry.space_group_name_H-M   'P 1'
#
loop_
_entity.id
_entity.type
_entity.pdbx_description
1 polymer ?
#
loop_
_entity_poly.entity_id
_entity_poly.type
_entity_poly.pdbx_seq_one_letter_code
_entity_poly.pdbx_strand_id
1 'polypeptide(L)'
;MDKSIVHIAFFSSLSLFVITLIFQLSLYRTKQNRKFSFRNELPFELVQGADIKFINYHYVLLFLVTIANLLFAFKYLDHIYNWYEYLLVGSLVLSAIMLYLIFFIKVFEIKKHIIVVILQALSVVTSYLSFGLFAHISPFGKQNIVFGIFGYLFALIGMLVLLNPRLRKWPIMDKVLQQDGTVLILRPRYFMLALYEWGFIAAQFLLMIVMYAYLYV
;
A
#
# COMPACT_ATOMS: atom_id res chain seq x y z
N MET A 1 13.91 -23.21 -6.40
CA MET A 1 12.85 -22.29 -6.86
C MET A 1 12.01 -22.86 -8.00
N ASP A 2 10.72 -23.08 -7.79
CA ASP A 2 9.76 -23.20 -8.89
C ASP A 2 9.49 -21.78 -9.42
N LYS A 3 10.43 -21.30 -10.26
CA LYS A 3 10.49 -19.89 -10.70
C LYS A 3 9.16 -19.43 -11.31
N SER A 4 8.44 -20.38 -11.92
CA SER A 4 7.10 -20.24 -12.47
C SER A 4 6.13 -19.56 -11.49
N ILE A 5 6.11 -19.97 -10.22
CA ILE A 5 5.18 -19.48 -9.21
C ILE A 5 5.48 -18.01 -8.86
N VAL A 6 6.75 -17.64 -8.73
CA VAL A 6 7.15 -16.25 -8.43
C VAL A 6 6.77 -15.33 -9.58
N HIS A 7 6.99 -15.74 -10.83
CA HIS A 7 6.55 -14.99 -12.01
C HIS A 7 5.03 -14.80 -12.03
N ILE A 8 4.28 -15.90 -11.87
CA ILE A 8 2.81 -15.87 -11.87
C ILE A 8 2.31 -14.96 -10.75
N ALA A 9 2.84 -15.08 -9.53
CA ALA A 9 2.42 -14.27 -8.38
C ALA A 9 2.71 -12.78 -8.60
N PHE A 10 3.91 -12.45 -9.11
CA PHE A 10 4.30 -11.07 -9.42
C PHE A 10 3.38 -10.44 -10.47
N PHE A 11 3.24 -11.07 -11.64
CA PHE A 11 2.43 -10.53 -12.74
C PHE A 11 0.95 -10.52 -12.39
N SER A 12 0.43 -11.53 -11.67
CA SER A 12 -0.96 -11.54 -11.21
C SER A 12 -1.22 -10.42 -10.22
N SER A 13 -0.35 -10.20 -9.24
CA SER A 13 -0.49 -9.11 -8.27
C SER A 13 -0.57 -7.74 -8.94
N LEU A 14 0.39 -7.44 -9.84
CA LEU A 14 0.42 -6.16 -10.57
C LEU A 14 -0.76 -5.99 -11.51
N SER A 15 -1.02 -6.97 -12.38
CA SER A 15 -2.08 -6.86 -13.38
C SER A 15 -3.46 -6.77 -12.74
N LEU A 16 -3.76 -7.62 -11.74
CA LEU A 16 -5.03 -7.58 -11.03
C LEU A 16 -5.19 -6.28 -10.27
N PHE A 17 -4.13 -5.73 -9.66
CA PHE A 17 -4.23 -4.45 -8.97
C PHE A 17 -4.52 -3.30 -9.93
N VAL A 18 -3.83 -3.26 -11.08
CA VAL A 18 -4.06 -2.25 -12.12
C VAL A 18 -5.48 -2.37 -12.70
N ILE A 19 -5.94 -3.59 -13.01
CA ILE A 19 -7.31 -3.83 -13.49
C ILE A 19 -8.32 -3.37 -12.45
N THR A 20 -8.09 -3.70 -11.17
CA THR A 20 -8.94 -3.27 -10.06
C THR A 20 -9.01 -1.75 -10.00
N LEU A 21 -7.88 -1.04 -10.03
CA LEU A 21 -7.87 0.42 -10.02
C LEU A 21 -8.60 1.03 -11.22
N ILE A 22 -8.32 0.57 -12.44
CA ILE A 22 -8.97 1.10 -13.66
C ILE A 22 -10.50 0.92 -13.56
N PHE A 23 -10.95 -0.27 -13.20
CA PHE A 23 -12.36 -0.59 -13.07
C PHE A 23 -13.04 0.31 -12.01
N GLN A 24 -12.42 0.47 -10.84
CA GLN A 24 -12.98 1.28 -9.76
C GLN A 24 -12.97 2.78 -10.04
N LEU A 25 -11.90 3.30 -10.64
CA LEU A 25 -11.84 4.72 -11.04
C LEU A 25 -12.91 5.05 -12.09
N SER A 26 -13.14 4.13 -13.03
CA SER A 26 -14.22 4.27 -14.02
C SER A 26 -15.58 4.28 -13.33
N LEU A 27 -15.82 3.33 -12.43
CA LEU A 27 -17.08 3.23 -11.71
C LEU A 27 -17.35 4.44 -10.81
N TYR A 28 -16.33 4.90 -10.08
CA TYR A 28 -16.39 6.11 -9.26
C TYR A 28 -16.78 7.32 -10.09
N ARG A 29 -16.17 7.49 -11.27
CA ARG A 29 -16.49 8.60 -12.18
C ARG A 29 -17.95 8.57 -12.64
N THR A 30 -18.46 7.39 -12.98
CA THR A 30 -19.85 7.22 -13.44
C THR A 30 -20.86 7.45 -12.33
N LYS A 31 -20.57 7.03 -11.09
CA LYS A 31 -21.51 7.13 -9.97
C LYS A 31 -21.47 8.50 -9.28
N GLN A 32 -20.29 9.07 -9.09
CA GLN A 32 -20.10 10.34 -8.38
C GLN A 32 -20.12 11.56 -9.32
N ASN A 33 -20.21 11.34 -10.64
CA ASN A 33 -20.14 12.39 -11.68
C ASN A 33 -18.93 13.35 -11.55
N ARG A 34 -17.85 12.88 -10.92
CA ARG A 34 -16.61 13.64 -10.71
C ARG A 34 -15.38 12.76 -10.88
N LYS A 35 -14.24 13.37 -11.17
CA LYS A 35 -12.96 12.65 -11.27
C LYS A 35 -12.44 12.31 -9.88
N PHE A 36 -11.93 11.09 -9.71
CA PHE A 36 -11.26 10.68 -8.47
C PHE A 36 -9.96 11.46 -8.28
N SER A 37 -9.68 11.89 -7.05
CA SER A 37 -8.46 12.62 -6.71
C SER A 37 -7.65 11.88 -5.65
N PHE A 38 -6.58 11.20 -6.08
CA PHE A 38 -5.62 10.53 -5.17
C PHE A 38 -5.01 11.46 -4.11
N ARG A 39 -5.06 12.77 -4.32
CA ARG A 39 -4.54 13.76 -3.36
C ARG A 39 -5.49 14.06 -2.21
N ASN A 40 -6.75 13.67 -2.36
CA ASN A 40 -7.84 14.08 -1.46
C ASN A 40 -8.77 12.94 -1.06
N GLU A 41 -8.77 11.85 -1.80
CA GLU A 41 -9.73 10.75 -1.64
C GLU A 41 -9.00 9.48 -1.23
N LEU A 42 -9.63 8.76 -0.32
CA LEU A 42 -9.05 7.60 0.34
C LEU A 42 -9.35 6.33 -0.48
N PRO A 43 -8.55 5.27 -0.35
CA PRO A 43 -8.75 4.03 -1.08
C PRO A 43 -10.15 3.42 -0.90
N PHE A 44 -10.70 3.40 0.31
CA PHE A 44 -12.06 2.88 0.56
C PHE A 44 -13.16 3.72 -0.11
N GLU A 45 -12.90 4.99 -0.47
CA GLU A 45 -13.91 5.87 -1.07
C GLU A 45 -14.20 5.50 -2.53
N LEU A 46 -13.33 4.70 -3.16
CA LEU A 46 -13.55 4.20 -4.51
C LEU A 46 -14.85 3.38 -4.65
N VAL A 47 -15.28 2.72 -3.58
CA VAL A 47 -16.52 1.94 -3.55
C VAL A 47 -17.68 2.67 -2.87
N GLN A 48 -17.48 3.91 -2.44
CA GLN A 48 -18.52 4.65 -1.74
C GLN A 48 -19.65 5.06 -2.71
N GLY A 49 -20.87 4.63 -2.41
CA GLY A 49 -22.06 4.89 -3.24
C GLY A 49 -22.18 3.97 -4.46
N ALA A 50 -21.33 2.95 -4.59
CA ALA A 50 -21.48 1.91 -5.60
C ALA A 50 -22.59 0.90 -5.21
N ASP A 51 -23.19 0.25 -6.21
CA ASP A 51 -24.18 -0.81 -5.94
C ASP A 51 -23.49 -2.01 -5.29
N ILE A 52 -24.22 -2.75 -4.44
CA ILE A 52 -23.69 -3.87 -3.65
C ILE A 52 -22.93 -4.90 -4.51
N LYS A 53 -23.42 -5.18 -5.73
CA LYS A 53 -22.76 -6.10 -6.67
C LYS A 53 -21.34 -5.65 -7.02
N PHE A 54 -21.15 -4.36 -7.29
CA PHE A 54 -19.85 -3.80 -7.62
C PHE A 54 -18.89 -3.72 -6.43
N ILE A 55 -19.44 -3.47 -5.24
CA ILE A 55 -18.69 -3.55 -3.98
C ILE A 55 -18.15 -4.98 -3.77
N ASN A 56 -18.96 -6.00 -4.04
CA ASN A 56 -18.51 -7.39 -3.91
C ASN A 56 -17.39 -7.71 -4.92
N TYR A 57 -17.53 -7.30 -6.18
CA TYR A 57 -16.45 -7.48 -7.17
C TYR A 57 -15.16 -6.77 -6.76
N HIS A 58 -15.24 -5.58 -6.18
CA HIS A 58 -14.09 -4.87 -5.65
C HIS A 58 -13.31 -5.70 -4.62
N TYR A 59 -14.01 -6.20 -3.59
CA TYR A 59 -13.37 -6.95 -2.52
C TYR A 59 -12.84 -8.30 -3.00
N VAL A 60 -13.54 -8.97 -3.91
CA VAL A 60 -13.04 -10.22 -4.51
C VAL A 60 -11.75 -9.96 -5.29
N LEU A 61 -11.70 -8.92 -6.12
CA LEU A 61 -10.48 -8.59 -6.87
C LEU A 61 -9.32 -8.21 -5.95
N LEU A 62 -9.57 -7.37 -4.93
CA LEU A 62 -8.54 -7.04 -3.93
C LEU A 62 -8.08 -8.25 -3.13
N PHE A 63 -8.98 -9.18 -2.83
CA PHE A 63 -8.64 -10.43 -2.16
C PHE A 63 -7.70 -11.27 -3.03
N LEU A 64 -7.97 -11.38 -4.33
CA LEU A 64 -7.07 -12.05 -5.28
C LEU A 64 -5.71 -11.35 -5.39
N VAL A 65 -5.67 -10.02 -5.43
CA VAL A 65 -4.41 -9.24 -5.36
C VAL A 65 -3.64 -9.56 -4.07
N THR A 66 -4.35 -9.67 -2.95
CA THR A 66 -3.75 -9.98 -1.65
C THR A 66 -3.16 -11.39 -1.64
N ILE A 67 -3.89 -12.39 -2.14
CA ILE A 67 -3.38 -13.76 -2.29
C ILE A 67 -2.13 -13.77 -3.18
N ALA A 68 -2.14 -13.06 -4.31
CA ALA A 68 -0.98 -13.00 -5.19
C ALA A 68 0.25 -12.38 -4.50
N ASN A 69 0.07 -11.31 -3.72
CA ASN A 69 1.14 -10.73 -2.91
C ASN A 69 1.65 -11.68 -1.82
N LEU A 70 0.76 -12.42 -1.15
CA LEU A 70 1.14 -13.43 -0.16
C LEU A 70 1.96 -14.56 -0.79
N LEU A 71 1.50 -15.07 -1.94
CA LEU A 71 2.23 -16.10 -2.69
C LEU A 71 3.61 -15.59 -3.11
N PHE A 72 3.71 -14.34 -3.59
CA PHE A 72 5.00 -13.73 -3.89
C PHE A 72 5.89 -13.68 -2.65
N ALA A 73 5.40 -13.18 -1.52
CA ALA A 73 6.18 -13.06 -0.28
C ALA A 73 6.73 -14.41 0.21
N PHE A 74 5.89 -15.45 0.26
CA PHE A 74 6.30 -16.78 0.73
C PHE A 74 7.18 -17.55 -0.26
N LYS A 75 7.08 -17.25 -1.57
CA LYS A 75 7.89 -17.92 -2.61
C LYS A 75 9.10 -17.11 -3.06
N TYR A 76 9.27 -15.90 -2.55
CA TYR A 76 10.40 -15.03 -2.91
C TYR A 76 11.74 -15.61 -2.45
N LEU A 77 11.80 -16.13 -1.22
CA LEU A 77 12.99 -16.81 -0.68
C LEU A 77 12.78 -18.32 -0.74
N ASP A 78 13.74 -19.04 -1.31
CA ASP A 78 13.70 -20.50 -1.31
C ASP A 78 13.76 -21.03 0.13
N HIS A 79 14.71 -20.53 0.93
CA HIS A 79 14.97 -20.93 2.31
C HIS A 79 15.22 -19.67 3.15
N ILE A 80 14.86 -19.72 4.43
CA ILE A 80 15.06 -18.63 5.39
C ILE A 80 16.13 -19.07 6.38
N TYR A 81 17.22 -18.31 6.47
CA TYR A 81 18.37 -18.59 7.32
C TYR A 81 18.62 -17.49 8.34
N ASN A 82 18.39 -16.23 7.95
CA ASN A 82 18.74 -15.08 8.76
C ASN A 82 17.50 -14.36 9.31
N TRP A 83 17.66 -13.68 10.45
CA TRP A 83 16.57 -12.93 11.09
C TRP A 83 15.94 -11.87 10.18
N TYR A 84 16.73 -11.21 9.33
CA TYR A 84 16.24 -10.16 8.43
C TYR A 84 15.39 -10.72 7.29
N GLU A 85 15.55 -12.00 6.93
CA GLU A 85 14.74 -12.69 5.92
C GLU A 85 13.35 -13.07 6.48
N TYR A 86 13.28 -13.54 7.73
CA TYR A 86 12.00 -13.70 8.44
C TYR A 86 11.25 -12.37 8.51
N LEU A 87 12.00 -11.31 8.82
CA LEU A 87 11.47 -9.96 8.92
C LEU A 87 10.95 -9.48 7.56
N LEU A 88 11.67 -9.75 6.46
CA LEU A 88 11.24 -9.42 5.09
C LEU A 88 9.91 -10.11 4.75
N VAL A 89 9.85 -11.44 4.88
CA VAL A 89 8.64 -12.21 4.53
C VAL A 89 7.47 -11.80 5.43
N GLY A 90 7.70 -11.69 6.75
CA GLY A 90 6.66 -11.33 7.70
C GLY A 90 6.10 -9.92 7.47
N SER A 91 6.96 -8.95 7.17
CA SER A 91 6.53 -7.58 6.85
C SER A 91 5.80 -7.49 5.51
N LEU A 92 6.23 -8.24 4.48
CA LEU A 92 5.52 -8.31 3.20
C LEU A 92 4.13 -8.91 3.37
N VAL A 93 4.01 -10.00 4.14
CA VAL A 93 2.73 -10.64 4.46
C VAL A 93 1.81 -9.66 5.20
N LEU A 94 2.32 -8.97 6.22
CA LEU A 94 1.56 -7.98 6.95
C LEU A 94 1.10 -6.83 6.03
N SER A 95 1.97 -6.35 5.14
CA SER A 95 1.63 -5.29 4.17
C SER A 95 0.56 -5.73 3.17
N ALA A 96 0.56 -7.00 2.75
CA ALA A 96 -0.48 -7.52 1.87
C ALA A 96 -1.85 -7.55 2.57
N ILE A 97 -1.90 -7.98 3.83
CA ILE A 97 -3.14 -8.00 4.62
C ILE A 97 -3.63 -6.58 4.90
N MET A 98 -2.72 -5.67 5.29
CA MET A 98 -3.07 -4.29 5.57
C MET A 98 -3.52 -3.55 4.31
N LEU A 99 -2.94 -3.84 3.13
CA LEU A 99 -3.43 -3.36 1.83
C LEU A 99 -4.91 -3.70 1.65
N TYR A 100 -5.32 -4.95 1.86
CA TYR A 100 -6.73 -5.33 1.78
C TYR A 100 -7.61 -4.55 2.77
N LEU A 101 -7.15 -4.44 4.03
CA LEU A 101 -7.92 -3.77 5.09
C LEU A 101 -8.08 -2.27 4.87
N ILE A 102 -7.12 -1.58 4.24
CA ILE A 102 -7.20 -0.15 3.92
C ILE A 102 -8.40 0.15 3.01
N PHE A 103 -8.71 -0.73 2.05
CA PHE A 103 -9.87 -0.57 1.17
C PHE A 103 -11.19 -1.01 1.83
N PHE A 104 -11.12 -1.84 2.87
CA PHE A 104 -12.30 -2.38 3.55
C PHE A 104 -12.78 -1.52 4.74
N ILE A 105 -11.85 -1.04 5.57
CA ILE A 105 -12.17 -0.32 6.82
C ILE A 105 -12.45 1.14 6.50
N LYS A 106 -13.72 1.51 6.64
CA LYS A 106 -14.20 2.89 6.46
C LYS A 106 -13.66 3.82 7.55
N VAL A 107 -13.41 5.09 7.19
CA VAL A 107 -12.94 6.14 8.13
C VAL A 107 -13.89 6.45 9.28
N PHE A 108 -15.18 6.07 9.19
CA PHE A 108 -16.13 6.23 10.31
C PHE A 108 -15.65 5.53 11.59
N GLU A 109 -14.82 4.49 11.47
CA GLU A 109 -14.12 3.87 12.58
C GLU A 109 -12.68 4.40 12.72
N ILE A 110 -12.55 5.72 12.96
CA ILE A 110 -11.29 6.48 12.94
C ILE A 110 -10.12 5.73 13.60
N LYS A 111 -10.32 5.21 14.82
CA LYS A 111 -9.27 4.51 15.57
C LYS A 111 -8.76 3.26 14.84
N LYS A 112 -9.66 2.44 14.29
CA LYS A 112 -9.30 1.21 13.59
C LYS A 112 -8.60 1.52 12.26
N HIS A 113 -9.12 2.49 11.52
CA HIS A 113 -8.53 2.90 10.26
C HIS A 113 -7.10 3.45 10.44
N ILE A 114 -6.87 4.33 11.43
CA ILE A 114 -5.50 4.80 11.75
C ILE A 114 -4.56 3.63 12.03
N ILE A 115 -4.99 2.67 12.86
CA ILE A 115 -4.15 1.52 13.23
C ILE A 115 -3.73 0.76 11.98
N VAL A 116 -4.65 0.51 11.05
CA VAL A 116 -4.35 -0.17 9.79
C VAL A 116 -3.40 0.65 8.92
N VAL A 117 -3.59 1.97 8.80
CA VAL A 117 -2.68 2.83 8.04
C VAL A 117 -1.27 2.85 8.64
N ILE A 118 -1.14 2.92 9.97
CA ILE A 118 0.16 2.88 10.65
C ILE A 118 0.82 1.51 10.46
N LEU A 119 0.08 0.40 10.62
CA LEU A 119 0.61 -0.94 10.41
C LEU A 119 1.02 -1.18 8.96
N GLN A 120 0.26 -0.65 7.98
CA GLN A 120 0.66 -0.66 6.58
C GLN A 120 1.97 0.08 6.39
N ALA A 121 2.06 1.32 6.86
CA ALA A 121 3.26 2.14 6.68
C ALA A 121 4.49 1.50 7.35
N LEU A 122 4.34 1.02 8.59
CA LEU A 122 5.41 0.33 9.30
C LEU A 122 5.83 -0.94 8.58
N SER A 123 4.88 -1.76 8.14
CA SER A 123 5.19 -3.00 7.41
C SER A 123 5.95 -2.72 6.11
N VAL A 124 5.52 -1.74 5.32
CA VAL A 124 6.22 -1.34 4.08
C VAL A 124 7.64 -0.84 4.38
N VAL A 125 7.82 0.10 5.32
CA VAL A 125 9.15 0.62 5.71
C VAL A 125 10.07 -0.51 6.16
N THR A 126 9.51 -1.40 6.96
CA THR A 126 10.21 -2.55 7.51
C THR A 126 10.62 -3.53 6.40
N SER A 127 9.76 -3.77 5.40
CA SER A 127 10.10 -4.58 4.23
C SER A 127 11.24 -3.96 3.41
N TYR A 128 11.24 -2.65 3.21
CA TYR A 128 12.35 -1.95 2.54
C TYR A 128 13.67 -2.09 3.29
N LEU A 129 13.66 -1.92 4.62
CA LEU A 129 14.85 -2.08 5.46
C LEU A 129 15.40 -3.51 5.39
N SER A 130 14.52 -4.50 5.54
CA SER A 130 14.90 -5.92 5.48
C SER A 130 15.34 -6.36 4.09
N PHE A 131 14.73 -5.84 3.03
CA PHE A 131 15.20 -6.07 1.67
C PHE A 131 16.58 -5.45 1.46
N GLY A 132 16.83 -4.25 1.98
CA GLY A 132 18.14 -3.62 1.94
C GLY A 132 19.22 -4.46 2.62
N LEU A 133 18.93 -4.98 3.83
CA LEU A 133 19.81 -5.92 4.55
C LEU A 133 20.04 -7.21 3.76
N PHE A 134 18.98 -7.78 3.19
CA PHE A 134 19.07 -8.98 2.37
C PHE A 134 19.95 -8.75 1.13
N ALA A 135 19.71 -7.68 0.36
CA ALA A 135 20.48 -7.38 -0.84
C ALA A 135 21.95 -7.04 -0.54
N HIS A 136 22.25 -6.46 0.62
CA HIS A 136 23.61 -6.07 0.99
C HIS A 136 24.41 -7.22 1.61
N ILE A 137 23.82 -7.98 2.55
CA ILE A 137 24.55 -8.90 3.45
C ILE A 137 24.32 -10.38 3.08
N SER A 138 23.50 -10.69 2.07
CA SER A 138 23.15 -12.09 1.76
C SER A 138 24.39 -13.00 1.66
N PRO A 139 24.43 -14.10 2.43
CA PRO A 139 25.57 -15.03 2.44
C PRO A 139 25.64 -15.90 1.18
N PHE A 140 24.60 -15.88 0.33
CA PHE A 140 24.48 -16.74 -0.85
C PHE A 140 25.02 -16.09 -2.15
N GLY A 141 25.91 -15.11 -2.03
CA GLY A 141 26.73 -14.63 -3.14
C GLY A 141 26.03 -13.71 -4.17
N LYS A 142 24.81 -13.24 -3.90
CA LYS A 142 24.10 -12.25 -4.74
C LYS A 142 24.14 -10.83 -4.16
N GLN A 143 25.16 -10.49 -3.38
CA GLN A 143 25.26 -9.17 -2.77
C GLN A 143 25.25 -8.08 -3.85
N ASN A 144 24.30 -7.16 -3.74
CA ASN A 144 24.20 -6.02 -4.63
C ASN A 144 23.93 -4.76 -3.83
N ILE A 145 24.99 -3.99 -3.63
CA ILE A 145 24.97 -2.79 -2.80
C ILE A 145 24.02 -1.72 -3.34
N VAL A 146 23.77 -1.68 -4.67
CA VAL A 146 22.86 -0.70 -5.29
C VAL A 146 21.43 -0.95 -4.82
N PHE A 147 20.96 -2.20 -4.87
CA PHE A 147 19.65 -2.58 -4.34
C PHE A 147 19.57 -2.43 -2.82
N GLY A 148 20.68 -2.67 -2.11
CA GLY A 148 20.81 -2.41 -0.68
C GLY A 148 20.56 -0.93 -0.32
N ILE A 149 21.30 -0.02 -0.97
CA ILE A 149 21.17 1.43 -0.80
C ILE A 149 19.75 1.89 -1.14
N PHE A 150 19.17 1.38 -2.22
CA PHE A 150 17.79 1.67 -2.58
C PHE A 150 16.81 1.29 -1.46
N GLY A 151 16.95 0.09 -0.91
CA GLY A 151 16.17 -0.38 0.24
C GLY A 151 16.25 0.56 1.43
N TYR A 152 17.48 0.92 1.84
CA TYR A 152 17.70 1.81 2.97
C TYR A 152 17.18 3.23 2.76
N LEU A 153 17.34 3.78 1.55
CA LEU A 153 16.89 5.13 1.22
C LEU A 153 15.36 5.24 1.34
N PHE A 154 14.63 4.28 0.77
CA PHE A 154 13.16 4.26 0.86
C PHE A 154 12.66 3.98 2.28
N ALA A 155 13.36 3.12 3.04
CA ALA A 155 13.06 2.93 4.46
C ALA A 155 13.24 4.22 5.27
N LEU A 156 14.33 4.97 5.03
CA LEU A 156 14.59 6.24 5.68
C LEU A 156 13.53 7.29 5.34
N ILE A 157 13.19 7.44 4.06
CA ILE A 157 12.15 8.37 3.61
C ILE A 157 10.80 8.02 4.24
N GLY A 158 10.42 6.73 4.24
CA GLY A 158 9.17 6.29 4.83
C GLY A 158 9.12 6.48 6.35
N MET A 159 10.24 6.31 7.05
CA MET A 159 10.35 6.61 8.47
C MET A 159 10.20 8.12 8.75
N LEU A 160 10.85 8.98 7.96
CA LEU A 160 10.71 10.44 8.09
C LEU A 160 9.26 10.90 7.85
N VAL A 161 8.57 10.26 6.91
CA VAL A 161 7.15 10.49 6.64
C VAL A 161 6.29 10.13 7.86
N LEU A 162 6.54 8.97 8.48
CA LEU A 162 5.81 8.54 9.68
C LEU A 162 6.03 9.45 10.90
N LEU A 163 7.21 10.05 11.02
CA LEU A 163 7.54 10.99 12.09
C LEU A 163 6.99 12.41 11.84
N ASN A 164 6.31 12.66 10.72
CA ASN A 164 5.81 13.99 10.40
C ASN A 164 4.71 14.43 11.38
N PRO A 165 4.91 15.49 12.18
CA PRO A 165 3.95 15.93 13.20
C PRO A 165 2.62 16.42 12.60
N ARG A 166 2.58 16.75 11.30
CA ARG A 166 1.34 17.11 10.60
C ARG A 166 0.35 15.95 10.51
N LEU A 167 0.82 14.70 10.67
CA LEU A 167 -0.04 13.52 10.82
C LEU A 167 -0.96 13.62 12.03
N ARG A 168 -0.66 14.40 13.08
CA ARG A 168 -1.54 14.52 14.25
C ARG A 168 -2.78 15.38 14.00
N LYS A 169 -2.73 16.27 13.01
CA LYS A 169 -3.81 17.20 12.65
C LYS A 169 -4.70 16.70 11.50
N TRP A 170 -4.51 15.46 11.07
CA TRP A 170 -5.18 14.86 9.93
C TRP A 170 -6.72 14.73 10.00
N PRO A 171 -7.42 14.64 11.16
CA PRO A 171 -8.88 14.54 11.17
C PRO A 171 -9.56 15.92 11.06
N ILE A 172 -8.79 17.01 11.03
CA ILE A 172 -9.35 18.37 10.96
C ILE A 172 -9.81 18.61 9.52
N MET A 173 -11.11 18.43 9.30
CA MET A 173 -11.78 18.98 8.12
C MET A 173 -11.86 20.50 8.28
N ASP A 174 -11.56 21.24 7.21
CA ASP A 174 -11.56 22.70 7.24
C ASP A 174 -13.00 23.19 7.46
N LYS A 175 -13.24 23.82 8.61
CA LYS A 175 -14.51 24.48 8.90
C LYS A 175 -14.45 25.87 8.29
N VAL A 176 -15.17 26.07 7.18
CA VAL A 176 -15.35 27.40 6.59
C VAL A 176 -16.68 27.95 7.12
N LEU A 177 -16.60 29.03 7.89
CA LEU A 177 -17.77 29.82 8.27
C LEU A 177 -18.21 30.62 7.04
N GLN A 178 -19.40 30.33 6.51
CA GLN A 178 -20.03 31.22 5.53
C GLN A 178 -20.51 32.50 6.21
N GLN A 179 -20.65 33.57 5.44
CA GLN A 179 -21.15 34.87 5.91
C GLN A 179 -22.57 34.77 6.52
N ASP A 180 -23.31 33.70 6.20
CA ASP A 180 -24.67 33.42 6.68
C ASP A 180 -24.70 32.67 8.04
N GLY A 181 -23.54 32.45 8.67
CA GLY A 181 -23.43 31.74 9.96
C GLY A 181 -23.46 30.21 9.86
N THR A 182 -23.64 29.65 8.66
CA THR A 182 -23.53 28.22 8.39
C THR A 182 -22.06 27.75 8.40
N VAL A 183 -21.76 26.73 9.19
CA VAL A 183 -20.45 26.08 9.22
C VAL A 183 -20.42 25.00 8.15
N LEU A 184 -19.75 25.27 7.02
CA LEU A 184 -19.47 24.25 6.02
C LEU A 184 -18.19 23.52 6.41
N ILE A 185 -18.31 22.20 6.57
CA ILE A 185 -17.17 21.31 6.78
C ILE A 185 -16.68 20.89 5.39
N LEU A 186 -15.65 21.55 4.89
CA LEU A 186 -15.05 21.27 3.59
C LEU A 186 -13.79 20.43 3.74
N ARG A 187 -13.59 19.51 2.81
CA ARG A 187 -12.36 18.70 2.78
C ARG A 187 -11.23 19.53 2.14
N PRO A 188 -10.03 19.60 2.74
CA PRO A 188 -8.89 20.34 2.18
C PRO A 188 -8.52 19.83 0.78
N ARG A 189 -7.89 20.65 -0.05
CA ARG A 189 -7.43 20.24 -1.40
C ARG A 189 -6.39 19.11 -1.36
N TYR A 190 -5.59 19.07 -0.30
CA TYR A 190 -4.58 18.05 -0.04
C TYR A 190 -4.90 17.38 1.30
N PHE A 191 -5.36 16.14 1.23
CA PHE A 191 -5.59 15.35 2.43
C PHE A 191 -4.36 14.49 2.69
N MET A 192 -3.58 14.89 3.70
CA MET A 192 -2.27 14.27 3.99
C MET A 192 -2.40 12.75 4.21
N LEU A 193 -3.47 12.29 4.85
CA LEU A 193 -3.70 10.86 5.04
C LEU A 193 -3.87 10.12 3.71
N ALA A 194 -4.67 10.65 2.78
CA ALA A 194 -4.84 10.03 1.47
C ALA A 194 -3.52 9.94 0.70
N LEU A 195 -2.71 11.01 0.74
CA LEU A 195 -1.38 10.98 0.14
C LEU A 195 -0.48 9.90 0.73
N TYR A 196 -0.55 9.68 2.05
CA TYR A 196 0.23 8.64 2.70
C TYR A 196 -0.26 7.24 2.36
N GLU A 197 -1.57 6.99 2.40
CA GLU A 197 -2.12 5.68 2.04
C GLU A 197 -1.76 5.30 0.60
N TRP A 198 -2.04 6.19 -0.36
CA TRP A 198 -1.67 5.96 -1.75
C TRP A 198 -0.16 5.86 -1.96
N GLY A 199 0.61 6.67 -1.23
CA GLY A 199 2.07 6.64 -1.26
C GLY A 199 2.64 5.30 -0.78
N PHE A 200 2.15 4.76 0.34
CA PHE A 200 2.60 3.46 0.87
C PHE A 200 2.10 2.29 0.04
N ILE A 201 0.89 2.37 -0.55
CA ILE A 201 0.42 1.38 -1.53
C ILE A 201 1.36 1.37 -2.75
N ALA A 202 1.68 2.54 -3.31
CA ALA A 202 2.61 2.64 -4.43
C ALA A 202 4.02 2.14 -4.08
N ALA A 203 4.51 2.48 -2.88
CA ALA A 203 5.80 2.02 -2.39
C ALA A 203 5.85 0.49 -2.22
N GLN A 204 4.75 -0.16 -1.79
CA GLN A 204 4.67 -1.61 -1.70
C GLN A 204 4.84 -2.28 -3.07
N PHE A 205 4.11 -1.82 -4.10
CA PHE A 205 4.25 -2.36 -5.45
C PHE A 205 5.62 -2.05 -6.06
N LEU A 206 6.18 -0.87 -5.79
CA LEU A 206 7.54 -0.52 -6.20
C LEU A 206 8.57 -1.47 -5.59
N LEU A 207 8.45 -1.80 -4.30
CA LEU A 207 9.34 -2.77 -3.66
C LEU A 207 9.23 -4.14 -4.36
N MET A 208 8.01 -4.59 -4.65
CA MET A 208 7.80 -5.86 -5.34
C MET A 208 8.46 -5.90 -6.72
N ILE A 209 8.40 -4.79 -7.49
CA ILE A 209 9.10 -4.64 -8.78
C ILE A 209 10.62 -4.73 -8.59
N VAL A 210 11.15 -4.04 -7.60
CA VAL A 210 12.59 -3.99 -7.32
C VAL A 210 13.11 -5.35 -6.86
N MET A 211 12.36 -6.03 -6.00
CA MET A 211 12.64 -7.40 -5.56
C MET A 211 12.63 -8.38 -6.74
N TYR A 212 11.65 -8.27 -7.62
CA TYR A 212 11.60 -9.07 -8.84
C TYR A 212 12.80 -8.79 -9.74
N ALA A 213 13.14 -7.52 -9.97
CA ALA A 213 14.32 -7.14 -10.75
C ALA A 213 15.61 -7.73 -10.15
N TYR A 214 15.80 -7.64 -8.83
CA TYR A 214 16.97 -8.21 -8.15
C TYR A 214 17.12 -9.73 -8.36
N LEU A 215 16.02 -10.48 -8.54
CA LEU A 215 16.10 -11.92 -8.79
C LEU A 215 16.47 -12.28 -10.24
N TYR A 216 16.07 -11.46 -11.21
CA TYR A 216 16.02 -11.83 -12.63
C TYR A 216 16.80 -10.90 -13.59
N VAL A 217 17.28 -9.76 -13.12
CA VAL A 217 18.12 -8.80 -13.85
C VAL A 217 19.51 -8.79 -13.20
#